data_AF-A0A5J4JGR5-F1
#
_entry.id   AF-A0A5J4JGR5-F1
#
_cell.length_a   1.000
_cell.length_b   1.000
_cell.length_c   1.000
_cell.angle_alpha   90.00
_cell.angle_beta   90.00
_cell.angle_gamma   90.00
#
_symmetry.space_group_name_H-M   'P 1'
#
loop_
_entity.id
_entity.type
_entity.pdbx_description
1 polymer ?
#
loop_
_entity_poly.entity_id
_entity_poly.type
_entity_poly.pdbx_seq_one_letter_code
_entity_poly.pdbx_strand_id
1 'polypeptide(L)'
;MAREFNVALPKELNHGQQRKLLTNFVQEQFVDRGMIANIAIHRDDENDPHAHVLLTTREISEKGFEGKNRDWDKKELLEQWREQWSEHANRALEKAGTKDRITHLSHKDRGLEILPTVHLGHVAHEMESKGKGSSRGTINAELKAYNAVVIDLQKYREEKEALQHRIVQQYRLNSLSTPEKNGFP
;
A
#
# COMPACT_ATOMS: atom_id res chain seq x y z
N MET A 1 20.72 -22.52 -3.00
CA MET A 1 20.40 -21.20 -2.41
C MET A 1 19.11 -20.70 -3.05
N ALA A 2 18.17 -20.26 -2.23
CA ALA A 2 16.85 -19.77 -2.64
C ALA A 2 16.77 -18.24 -2.50
N ARG A 3 15.73 -17.64 -3.09
CA ARG A 3 15.31 -16.27 -2.79
C ARG A 3 14.10 -16.33 -1.89
N GLU A 4 13.99 -15.41 -0.94
CA GLU A 4 12.79 -15.25 -0.12
C GLU A 4 11.99 -14.02 -0.56
N PHE A 5 10.67 -14.18 -0.67
CA PHE A 5 9.71 -13.10 -0.83
C PHE A 5 8.75 -13.11 0.36
N ASN A 6 8.75 -12.00 1.12
CA ASN A 6 7.94 -11.85 2.32
C ASN A 6 6.79 -10.88 2.06
N VAL A 7 5.59 -11.27 2.50
CA VAL A 7 4.38 -10.51 2.19
C VAL A 7 3.39 -10.52 3.34
N ALA A 8 2.83 -9.36 3.66
CA ALA A 8 1.72 -9.22 4.60
C ALA A 8 0.40 -9.61 3.93
N LEU A 9 -0.46 -10.32 4.64
CA LEU A 9 -1.78 -10.74 4.18
C LEU A 9 -2.85 -9.79 4.74
N PRO A 10 -3.85 -9.36 3.96
CA PRO A 10 -4.93 -8.52 4.49
C PRO A 10 -5.73 -9.27 5.56
N LYS A 11 -5.78 -8.74 6.78
CA LYS A 11 -6.45 -9.38 7.93
C LYS A 11 -7.98 -9.37 7.81
N GLU A 12 -8.52 -8.53 6.94
CA GLU A 12 -9.93 -8.45 6.58
C GLU A 12 -10.40 -9.70 5.82
N LEU A 13 -9.46 -10.47 5.25
CA LEU A 13 -9.72 -11.72 4.55
C LEU A 13 -9.62 -12.91 5.52
N ASN A 14 -10.56 -13.85 5.41
CA ASN A 14 -10.47 -15.11 6.16
C ASN A 14 -9.31 -15.99 5.65
N HIS A 15 -8.97 -17.02 6.41
CA HIS A 15 -7.82 -17.90 6.11
C HIS A 15 -7.88 -18.53 4.70
N GLY A 16 -9.08 -18.93 4.25
CA GLY A 16 -9.28 -19.51 2.92
C GLY A 16 -9.07 -18.49 1.80
N GLN A 17 -9.60 -17.27 1.98
CA GLN A 17 -9.41 -16.16 1.05
C GLN A 17 -7.95 -15.73 0.96
N GLN A 18 -7.25 -15.61 2.10
CA GLN A 18 -5.82 -15.30 2.14
C GLN A 18 -4.98 -16.37 1.44
N ARG A 19 -5.25 -17.66 1.71
CA ARG A 19 -4.58 -18.77 1.01
C ARG A 19 -4.78 -18.65 -0.49
N LYS A 20 -6.02 -18.45 -0.95
CA LYS A 20 -6.34 -18.32 -2.37
C LYS A 20 -5.67 -17.12 -3.02
N LEU A 21 -5.68 -15.96 -2.35
CA LEU A 21 -4.98 -14.76 -2.78
C LEU A 21 -3.49 -15.07 -3.01
N LEU A 22 -2.84 -15.64 -2.00
CA LEU A 22 -1.41 -15.92 -2.05
C LEU A 22 -1.06 -16.97 -3.11
N THR A 23 -1.82 -18.07 -3.21
CA THR A 23 -1.54 -19.12 -4.19
C THR A 23 -1.72 -18.63 -5.61
N ASN A 24 -2.74 -17.80 -5.88
CA ASN A 24 -2.95 -17.23 -7.22
C ASN A 24 -1.80 -16.29 -7.60
N PHE A 25 -1.42 -15.38 -6.69
CA PHE A 25 -0.29 -14.48 -6.94
C PHE A 25 1.01 -15.25 -7.17
N VAL A 26 1.31 -16.25 -6.34
CA VAL A 26 2.53 -17.06 -6.48
C VAL A 26 2.52 -17.86 -7.79
N GLN A 27 1.38 -18.40 -8.18
CA GLN A 27 1.24 -19.11 -9.45
C GLN A 27 1.58 -18.18 -10.62
N GLU A 28 0.86 -17.07 -10.75
CA GLU A 28 0.97 -16.16 -11.90
C GLU A 28 2.32 -15.43 -11.95
N GLN A 29 2.86 -15.03 -10.80
CA GLN A 29 4.04 -14.16 -10.76
C GLN A 29 5.36 -14.90 -10.63
N PHE A 30 5.34 -16.15 -10.15
CA PHE A 30 6.55 -16.94 -9.95
C PHE A 30 6.52 -18.27 -10.68
N VAL A 31 5.52 -19.12 -10.43
CA VAL A 31 5.51 -20.50 -10.94
C VAL A 31 5.37 -20.53 -12.46
N ASP A 32 4.50 -19.70 -13.03
CA ASP A 32 4.32 -19.58 -14.49
C ASP A 32 5.58 -19.05 -15.20
N ARG A 33 6.53 -18.48 -14.46
CA ARG A 33 7.85 -18.05 -14.96
C ARG A 33 8.94 -19.11 -14.81
N GLY A 34 8.59 -20.32 -14.36
CA GLY A 34 9.51 -21.45 -14.20
C GLY A 34 10.16 -21.58 -12.83
N MET A 35 9.76 -20.78 -11.83
CA MET A 35 10.24 -20.93 -10.45
C MET A 35 9.46 -22.02 -9.70
N ILE A 36 10.12 -22.69 -8.77
CA ILE A 36 9.43 -23.51 -7.75
C ILE A 36 9.28 -22.66 -6.50
N ALA A 37 8.07 -22.62 -5.94
CA ALA A 37 7.74 -21.86 -4.75
C ALA A 37 7.39 -22.78 -3.56
N ASN A 38 8.05 -22.56 -2.43
CA ASN A 38 7.65 -23.10 -1.14
C ASN A 38 7.01 -21.98 -0.32
N ILE A 39 5.81 -22.20 0.19
CA ILE A 39 5.00 -21.18 0.86
C ILE A 39 4.77 -21.60 2.31
N ALA A 40 5.08 -20.70 3.25
CA ALA A 40 4.71 -20.79 4.66
C ALA A 40 3.87 -19.57 5.06
N ILE A 41 2.72 -19.79 5.69
CA ILE A 41 1.86 -18.71 6.20
C ILE A 41 1.95 -18.70 7.73
N HIS A 42 2.34 -17.56 8.28
CA HIS A 42 2.42 -17.29 9.71
C HIS A 42 1.18 -16.54 10.20
N ARG A 43 0.73 -16.90 11.41
CA ARG A 43 -0.49 -16.42 12.07
C ARG A 43 -0.32 -16.35 13.60
N ASP A 44 0.93 -16.23 14.04
CA ASP A 44 1.33 -16.10 15.44
C ASP A 44 0.89 -14.75 16.04
N ASP A 45 0.73 -13.72 15.20
CA ASP A 45 0.03 -12.47 15.52
C ASP A 45 -1.21 -12.31 14.61
N GLU A 46 -2.39 -12.17 15.21
CA GLU A 46 -3.65 -11.93 14.48
C GLU A 46 -3.65 -10.60 13.71
N ASN A 47 -2.82 -9.64 14.13
CA ASN A 47 -2.70 -8.33 13.49
C ASN A 47 -1.62 -8.27 12.40
N ASP A 48 -0.75 -9.28 12.32
CA ASP A 48 0.33 -9.37 11.33
C ASP A 48 0.39 -10.75 10.65
N PRO A 49 -0.72 -11.23 10.05
CA PRO A 49 -0.65 -12.44 9.24
C PRO A 49 0.24 -12.19 8.02
N HIS A 50 1.28 -12.99 7.85
CA HIS A 50 2.24 -12.83 6.76
C HIS A 50 2.63 -14.18 6.17
N ALA A 51 3.28 -14.16 5.02
CA ALA A 51 3.78 -15.35 4.38
C ALA A 51 5.22 -15.18 3.89
N HIS A 52 5.98 -16.27 4.03
CA HIS A 52 7.30 -16.45 3.45
C HIS A 52 7.15 -17.33 2.21
N VAL A 53 7.67 -16.85 1.08
CA VAL A 53 7.71 -17.59 -0.18
C VAL A 53 9.16 -17.80 -0.59
N LEU A 54 9.66 -19.02 -0.47
CA LEU A 54 11.00 -19.40 -0.92
C LEU A 54 10.95 -19.85 -2.38
N LEU A 55 11.71 -19.18 -3.22
CA LEU A 55 11.76 -19.35 -4.67
C LEU A 55 13.10 -19.94 -5.10
N THR A 56 13.07 -20.87 -6.05
CA THR A 56 14.29 -21.30 -6.74
C THR A 56 14.91 -20.16 -7.52
N THR A 57 16.24 -20.17 -7.64
CA THR A 57 17.02 -19.15 -8.38
C THR A 57 17.60 -19.70 -9.69
N ARG A 58 17.29 -20.96 -9.97
CA ARG A 58 17.77 -21.72 -11.13
C ARG A 58 16.56 -22.29 -11.83
N GLU A 59 16.65 -22.34 -13.15
CA GLU A 59 15.70 -23.08 -13.97
C GLU A 59 15.83 -24.57 -13.70
N ILE A 60 14.75 -25.30 -13.97
CA ILE A 60 14.69 -26.75 -13.82
C ILE A 60 14.37 -27.37 -15.18
N SER A 61 15.16 -28.37 -15.54
CA SER A 61 14.94 -29.20 -16.74
C SER A 61 14.99 -30.68 -16.36
N GLU A 62 14.86 -31.56 -17.34
CA GLU A 62 15.04 -33.01 -17.17
C GLU A 62 16.41 -33.38 -16.57
N LYS A 63 17.41 -32.50 -16.70
CA LYS A 63 18.76 -32.69 -16.13
C LYS A 63 18.88 -32.18 -14.69
N GLY A 64 17.80 -31.65 -14.12
CA GLY A 64 17.77 -31.04 -12.79
C GLY A 64 17.92 -29.53 -12.82
N PHE A 65 18.51 -28.96 -11.77
CA PHE A 65 18.73 -27.51 -11.66
C PHE A 65 19.87 -27.04 -12.58
N GLU A 66 19.57 -26.06 -13.44
CA GLU A 66 20.52 -25.52 -14.40
C GLU A 66 21.19 -24.24 -13.90
N GLY A 67 21.56 -23.33 -14.82
CA GLY A 67 22.15 -22.04 -14.54
C GLY A 67 21.26 -21.16 -13.65
N LYS A 68 21.87 -20.19 -12.96
CA LYS A 68 21.09 -19.16 -12.26
C LYS A 68 20.44 -18.25 -13.29
N ASN A 69 19.11 -18.10 -13.22
CA ASN A 69 18.40 -17.14 -14.06
C ASN A 69 18.53 -15.74 -13.43
N ARG A 70 19.23 -14.84 -14.12
CA ARG A 70 19.47 -13.45 -13.68
C ARG A 70 18.37 -12.50 -14.10
N ASP A 71 17.51 -12.89 -15.04
CA ASP A 71 16.35 -12.07 -15.42
C ASP A 71 15.37 -11.94 -14.26
N TRP A 72 15.30 -12.96 -13.40
CA TRP A 72 14.52 -12.89 -12.17
C TRP A 72 15.08 -11.88 -11.16
N ASP A 73 16.36 -11.45 -11.25
CA ASP A 73 16.99 -10.49 -10.31
C ASP A 73 16.78 -9.01 -10.74
N LYS A 74 16.11 -8.75 -11.88
CA LYS A 74 15.94 -7.40 -12.44
C LYS A 74 15.02 -6.52 -11.58
N LYS A 75 15.37 -5.24 -11.47
CA LYS A 75 14.62 -4.25 -10.66
C LYS A 75 13.22 -4.03 -11.19
N GLU A 76 13.06 -4.01 -12.50
CA GLU A 76 11.79 -3.82 -13.19
C GLU A 76 10.80 -4.93 -12.82
N LEU A 77 11.31 -6.15 -12.64
CA LEU A 77 10.49 -7.29 -12.23
C LEU A 77 10.05 -7.18 -10.77
N LEU A 78 10.90 -6.65 -9.89
CA LEU A 78 10.51 -6.35 -8.51
C LEU A 78 9.40 -5.30 -8.45
N GLU A 79 9.48 -4.24 -9.25
CA GLU A 79 8.45 -3.21 -9.33
C GLU A 79 7.11 -3.81 -9.81
N GLN A 80 7.15 -4.63 -10.87
CA GLN A 80 5.98 -5.38 -11.36
C GLN A 80 5.38 -6.28 -10.28
N TRP A 81 6.19 -7.03 -9.52
CA TRP A 81 5.66 -7.90 -8.48
C TRP A 81 4.98 -7.14 -7.35
N ARG A 82 5.48 -5.95 -6.98
CA ARG A 82 4.84 -5.11 -5.97
C ARG A 82 3.51 -4.57 -6.46
N GLU A 83 3.47 -4.10 -7.70
CA GLU A 83 2.23 -3.67 -8.36
C GLU A 83 1.22 -4.81 -8.40
N GLN A 84 1.62 -5.96 -8.93
CA GLN A 84 0.76 -7.15 -9.05
C GLN A 84 0.27 -7.66 -7.70
N TRP A 85 1.08 -7.58 -6.64
CA TRP A 85 0.62 -7.91 -5.30
C TRP A 85 -0.52 -6.99 -4.86
N SER A 86 -0.37 -5.68 -5.06
CA SER A 86 -1.40 -4.71 -4.70
C SER A 86 -2.70 -4.95 -5.47
N GLU A 87 -2.63 -5.25 -6.76
CA GLU A 87 -3.81 -5.59 -7.56
C GLU A 87 -4.49 -6.87 -7.09
N HIS A 88 -3.73 -7.93 -6.86
CA HIS A 88 -4.25 -9.21 -6.38
C HIS A 88 -4.97 -9.06 -5.04
N ALA A 89 -4.33 -8.39 -4.08
CA ALA A 89 -4.90 -8.13 -2.77
C ALA A 89 -6.18 -7.28 -2.87
N ASN A 90 -6.15 -6.22 -3.68
CA ASN A 90 -7.33 -5.36 -3.88
C ASN A 90 -8.50 -6.11 -4.53
N ARG A 91 -8.25 -6.97 -5.52
CA ARG A 91 -9.28 -7.84 -6.11
C ARG A 91 -9.86 -8.81 -5.07
N ALA A 92 -9.03 -9.33 -4.16
CA ALA A 92 -9.51 -10.22 -3.10
C ALA A 92 -10.35 -9.47 -2.06
N LEU A 93 -9.90 -8.29 -1.63
CA LEU A 93 -10.63 -7.40 -0.71
C LEU A 93 -11.98 -6.98 -1.30
N GLU A 94 -12.01 -6.60 -2.58
CA GLU A 94 -13.25 -6.26 -3.27
C GLU A 94 -14.24 -7.45 -3.30
N LYS A 95 -13.77 -8.65 -3.64
CA LYS A 95 -14.60 -9.87 -3.63
C LYS A 95 -15.12 -10.23 -2.24
N ALA A 96 -14.40 -9.84 -1.19
CA ALA A 96 -14.83 -10.01 0.20
C ALA A 96 -15.80 -8.93 0.68
N GLY A 97 -16.10 -7.91 -0.15
CA GLY A 97 -16.97 -6.78 0.20
C GLY A 97 -16.27 -5.71 1.04
N THR A 98 -14.95 -5.76 1.16
CA THR A 98 -14.15 -4.82 1.94
C THR A 98 -13.87 -3.55 1.14
N LYS A 99 -13.93 -2.37 1.80
CA LYS A 99 -13.63 -1.07 1.18
C LYS A 99 -12.14 -0.74 1.17
N ASP A 100 -11.36 -1.36 2.05
CA ASP A 100 -9.92 -1.15 2.16
C ASP A 100 -9.19 -1.53 0.87
N ARG A 101 -8.14 -0.76 0.57
CA ARG A 101 -7.27 -0.96 -0.59
C ARG A 101 -5.83 -0.68 -0.20
N ILE A 102 -4.91 -1.44 -0.79
CA ILE A 102 -3.47 -1.23 -0.67
C ILE A 102 -2.90 -0.74 -2.00
N THR A 103 -1.71 -0.16 -1.95
CA THR A 103 -0.97 0.23 -3.15
C THR A 103 0.51 0.03 -2.93
N HIS A 104 1.23 -0.29 -4.00
CA HIS A 104 2.68 -0.40 -4.01
C HIS A 104 3.37 0.97 -4.07
N LEU A 105 2.62 2.03 -4.40
CA LEU A 105 3.13 3.38 -4.57
C LEU A 105 3.54 4.01 -3.23
N SER A 106 4.64 4.77 -3.26
CA SER A 106 5.07 5.55 -2.11
C SER A 106 4.09 6.70 -1.80
N HIS A 107 4.20 7.30 -0.61
CA HIS A 107 3.42 8.52 -0.31
C HIS A 107 3.68 9.62 -1.35
N LYS A 108 4.93 9.80 -1.75
CA LYS A 108 5.32 10.77 -2.79
C LYS A 108 4.64 10.48 -4.14
N ASP A 109 4.67 9.23 -4.59
CA ASP A 109 4.10 8.86 -5.90
C ASP A 109 2.56 8.94 -5.91
N ARG A 110 1.95 8.89 -4.72
CA ARG A 110 0.51 9.15 -4.51
C ARG A 110 0.17 10.63 -4.38
N GLY A 111 1.17 11.53 -4.42
CA GLY A 111 0.99 12.97 -4.21
C GLY A 111 0.67 13.35 -2.76
N LEU A 112 0.97 12.48 -1.79
CA LEU A 112 0.75 12.76 -0.38
C LEU A 112 1.95 13.50 0.22
N GLU A 113 1.67 14.55 0.99
CA GLU A 113 2.69 15.34 1.70
C GLU A 113 3.12 14.70 3.04
N ILE A 114 2.45 13.63 3.49
CA ILE A 114 2.80 12.91 4.72
C ILE A 114 4.10 12.12 4.54
N LEU A 115 4.85 11.99 5.63
CA LEU A 115 6.11 11.24 5.67
C LEU A 115 5.88 9.79 6.13
N PRO A 116 6.56 8.81 5.51
CA PRO A 116 6.43 7.41 5.90
C PRO A 116 7.12 7.17 7.26
N THR A 117 6.54 6.31 8.09
CA THR A 117 7.15 5.86 9.34
C THR A 117 8.28 4.85 9.09
N VAL A 118 9.22 4.77 10.02
CA VAL A 118 10.31 3.78 10.00
C VAL A 118 9.83 2.46 10.60
N HIS A 119 10.16 1.33 9.96
CA HIS A 119 9.91 0.01 10.53
C HIS A 119 10.65 -0.15 11.87
N LEU A 120 9.92 -0.43 12.95
CA LEU A 120 10.49 -0.53 14.31
C LEU A 120 11.43 -1.73 14.45
N GLY A 121 11.02 -2.90 13.93
CA GLY A 121 11.66 -4.18 14.20
C GLY A 121 11.31 -4.73 15.60
N HIS A 122 11.44 -6.05 15.76
CA HIS A 122 11.07 -6.78 16.98
C HIS A 122 11.71 -6.19 18.26
N VAL A 123 13.01 -5.89 18.24
CA VAL A 123 13.73 -5.39 19.43
C VAL A 123 13.17 -4.05 19.89
N ALA A 124 12.98 -3.10 18.97
CA ALA A 124 12.41 -1.81 19.33
C ALA A 124 10.97 -1.96 19.82
N HIS A 125 10.18 -2.81 19.17
CA HIS A 125 8.80 -3.08 19.60
C HIS A 125 8.74 -3.64 21.03
N GLU A 126 9.63 -4.57 21.39
CA GLU A 126 9.71 -5.11 22.75
C GLU A 126 10.16 -4.07 23.79
N MET A 127 11.05 -3.14 23.41
CA MET A 127 11.44 -2.04 24.28
C MET A 127 10.26 -1.09 24.55
N GLU A 128 9.49 -0.76 23.51
CA GLU A 128 8.29 0.08 23.63
C GLU A 128 7.21 -0.60 24.50
N SER A 129 6.96 -1.89 24.32
CA SER A 129 5.98 -2.63 25.12
C SER A 129 6.33 -2.69 26.61
N LYS A 130 7.64 -2.62 26.93
CA LYS A 130 8.17 -2.50 28.29
C LYS A 130 8.27 -1.06 28.80
N GLY A 131 7.78 -0.08 28.04
CA GLY A 131 7.78 1.34 28.40
C GLY A 131 9.16 1.99 28.44
N LYS A 132 10.18 1.39 27.82
CA LYS A 132 11.57 1.90 27.84
C LYS A 132 11.86 2.92 26.75
N GLY A 133 11.00 3.01 25.73
CA GLY A 133 11.22 3.84 24.55
C GLY A 133 12.35 3.34 23.66
N SER A 134 12.32 3.73 22.39
CA SER A 134 13.35 3.42 21.40
C SER A 134 13.56 4.62 20.48
N SER A 135 14.77 4.79 19.93
CA SER A 135 15.05 5.89 19.00
C SER A 135 14.13 5.88 17.79
N ARG A 136 13.80 4.69 17.26
CA ARG A 136 12.84 4.54 16.16
C ARG A 136 11.41 4.87 16.57
N GLY A 137 11.01 4.55 17.80
CA GLY A 137 9.71 4.92 18.37
C GLY A 137 9.56 6.43 18.50
N THR A 138 10.57 7.12 19.02
CA THR A 138 10.60 8.59 19.08
C THR A 138 10.47 9.21 17.69
N ILE A 139 11.27 8.76 16.71
CA ILE A 139 11.17 9.23 15.32
C ILE A 139 9.76 9.02 14.75
N ASN A 140 9.17 7.84 14.97
CA ASN A 140 7.81 7.57 14.49
C ASN A 140 6.75 8.42 15.20
N ALA A 141 6.92 8.76 16.48
CA ALA A 141 6.04 9.67 17.20
C ALA A 141 6.10 11.09 16.61
N GLU A 142 7.30 11.59 16.31
CA GLU A 142 7.51 12.88 15.65
C GLU A 142 6.89 12.90 14.25
N LEU A 143 7.13 11.86 13.44
CA LEU A 143 6.54 11.72 12.10
C LEU A 143 5.01 11.69 12.15
N LYS A 144 4.42 11.00 13.13
CA LYS A 144 2.97 10.98 13.33
C LYS A 144 2.42 12.35 13.71
N ALA A 145 3.10 13.07 14.60
CA ALA A 145 2.70 14.43 14.98
C ALA A 145 2.77 15.39 13.78
N TYR A 146 3.85 15.31 12.99
CA TYR A 146 3.99 16.06 11.74
C TYR A 146 2.87 15.72 10.74
N ASN A 147 2.62 14.42 10.51
CA ASN A 147 1.60 13.97 9.56
C ASN A 147 0.20 14.43 9.97
N ALA A 148 -0.12 14.47 11.27
CA ALA A 148 -1.39 14.99 11.76
C ALA A 148 -1.59 16.46 11.36
N VAL A 149 -0.55 17.30 11.55
CA VAL A 149 -0.58 18.71 11.14
C VAL A 149 -0.73 18.85 9.63
N VAL A 150 -0.02 18.05 8.84
CA VAL A 150 -0.13 18.07 7.37
C VAL A 150 -1.55 17.72 6.91
N ILE A 151 -2.15 16.69 7.48
CA ILE A 151 -3.52 16.28 7.16
C ILE A 151 -4.53 17.40 7.50
N ASP A 152 -4.41 18.01 8.67
CA ASP A 152 -5.28 19.11 9.07
C ASP A 152 -5.13 20.33 8.15
N LEU A 153 -3.89 20.67 7.77
CA LEU A 153 -3.63 21.74 6.81
C LEU A 153 -4.20 21.44 5.43
N GLN A 154 -4.14 20.20 4.97
CA GLN A 154 -4.76 19.79 3.70
C GLN A 154 -6.27 19.97 3.74
N LYS A 155 -6.93 19.48 4.80
CA LYS A 155 -8.37 19.67 5.00
C LYS A 155 -8.75 21.17 4.99
N TYR A 156 -7.99 22.00 5.69
CA TYR A 156 -8.21 23.45 5.68
C TYR A 156 -8.07 24.06 4.28
N ARG A 157 -7.06 23.64 3.49
CA ARG A 157 -6.88 24.10 2.11
C ARG A 157 -8.07 23.74 1.23
N GLU A 158 -8.57 22.51 1.32
CA GLU A 158 -9.73 22.02 0.59
C GLU A 158 -11.01 22.81 0.96
N GLU A 159 -11.25 23.02 2.27
CA GLU A 159 -12.40 23.79 2.75
C GLU A 159 -12.36 25.25 2.26
N LYS A 160 -11.17 25.88 2.32
CA LYS A 160 -10.96 27.23 1.80
C LYS A 160 -11.23 27.33 0.31
N GLU A 161 -10.72 26.39 -0.49
CA GLU A 161 -10.92 26.35 -1.93
C GLU A 161 -12.40 26.15 -2.29
N ALA A 162 -13.08 25.22 -1.62
CA ALA A 162 -14.51 24.98 -1.79
C ALA A 162 -15.35 26.22 -1.46
N LEU A 163 -14.99 26.95 -0.40
CA LEU A 163 -15.66 28.21 -0.03
C LEU A 163 -15.42 29.30 -1.08
N GLN A 164 -14.18 29.47 -1.55
CA GLN A 164 -13.85 30.44 -2.60
C GLN A 164 -14.61 30.15 -3.89
N HIS A 165 -14.66 28.89 -4.32
CA HIS A 165 -15.43 28.48 -5.48
C HIS A 165 -16.93 28.78 -5.31
N ARG A 166 -17.50 28.45 -4.14
CA ARG A 166 -18.92 28.74 -3.83
C ARG A 166 -19.23 30.23 -3.91
N ILE A 167 -18.37 31.08 -3.34
CA ILE A 167 -18.52 32.55 -3.36
C ILE A 167 -18.53 33.06 -4.80
N VAL A 168 -17.56 32.63 -5.62
CA VAL A 168 -17.48 33.05 -7.03
C VAL A 168 -18.72 32.64 -7.82
N GLN A 169 -19.22 31.41 -7.63
CA GLN A 169 -20.44 30.94 -8.30
C GLN A 169 -21.68 31.74 -7.86
N GLN A 170 -21.78 32.07 -6.57
CA GLN A 170 -22.87 32.89 -6.04
C GLN A 170 -22.88 34.30 -6.65
N TYR A 171 -21.71 34.95 -6.76
CA TYR A 171 -21.62 36.26 -7.42
C TYR A 171 -22.00 36.19 -8.90
N ARG A 172 -21.55 35.15 -9.63
CA ARG A 172 -21.92 34.94 -11.03
C ARG A 172 -23.44 34.78 -11.19
N LEU A 173 -24.07 33.92 -10.41
CA LEU A 173 -25.52 33.70 -10.47
C LEU A 173 -26.31 34.98 -10.16
N ASN A 174 -25.90 35.72 -9.13
CA ASN A 174 -26.55 36.97 -8.76
C ASN A 174 -26.44 38.00 -9.90
N SER A 175 -25.29 38.13 -10.55
CA SER A 175 -25.08 39.07 -11.67
C SER A 175 -25.93 38.76 -12.91
N LEU A 176 -26.26 37.48 -13.15
CA LEU A 176 -27.15 37.03 -14.23
C LEU A 176 -28.65 37.19 -13.90
N SER A 177 -28.99 37.37 -12.61
CA SER A 177 -30.38 37.42 -12.12
C SER A 177 -30.93 38.84 -11.92
N THR A 178 -30.09 39.87 -11.98
CA THR A 178 -30.51 41.27 -11.91
C THR A 178 -31.10 41.72 -13.25
N PRO A 179 -32.41 42.06 -13.36
CA PRO A 179 -32.94 42.66 -14.57
C PRO A 179 -32.40 44.08 -14.70
N GLU A 180 -31.90 44.46 -15.88
CA GLU A 180 -31.63 45.85 -16.21
C GLU A 180 -32.92 46.66 -16.01
N LYS A 181 -32.94 47.52 -14.98
CA LYS A 181 -33.95 48.57 -14.89
C LYS A 181 -33.63 49.59 -15.97
N ASN A 182 -34.19 49.39 -17.16
CA ASN A 182 -34.27 50.41 -18.21
C ASN A 182 -35.13 51.57 -17.70
N GLY A 183 -34.46 52.57 -17.12
CA GLY A 183 -35.05 53.86 -16.78
C GLY A 183 -34.45 54.94 -17.66
N PHE A 184 -35.11 55.23 -18.78
CA PHE A 184 -34.98 56.53 -19.45
C PHE A 184 -36.04 57.47 -18.87
N PRO A 185 -35.68 58.65 -18.34
CA PRO A 185 -36.53 59.82 -18.41
C PRO A 185 -36.45 60.49 -19.79
#